data_AF-A0A7R8ZZ20-F1
#
_entry.id   AF-A0A7R8ZZ20-F1
#
_cell.length_a   1.000
_cell.length_b   1.000
_cell.length_c   1.000
_cell.angle_alpha   90.00
_cell.angle_beta   90.00
_cell.angle_gamma   90.00
#
_symmetry.space_group_name_H-M   'P 1'
#
loop_
_entity.id
_entity.type
_entity.pdbx_description
1 polymer ?
#
loop_
_entity_poly.entity_id
_entity_poly.type
_entity_poly.pdbx_seq_one_letter_code
_entity_poly.pdbx_strand_id
1 'polypeptide(L)'
;EMTDLSKSLRASLHEHASLQLPKLVREQRASDGVRKWLFQLADGNAIETVFIPDGERRTLCVSSQVGCTLTCSFCATGRQGFNRNLSADEIIAQVLIASIQLADEYPERPVSNVVMMGMGEPLYNFDNVVSAMRLMLDDNAFGLSRRRVTLSTAGYVPMIDRLSETLPVALA
;
A
#
# COMPACT_ATOMS: atom_id res chain seq x y z
N GLU A 1 10.84 -9.27 -21.29
CA GLU A 1 9.78 -9.66 -20.32
C GLU A 1 8.43 -9.73 -21.03
N MET A 2 7.42 -10.40 -20.45
CA MET A 2 6.08 -10.63 -21.02
C MET A 2 6.10 -11.24 -22.44
N THR A 3 6.72 -12.42 -22.59
CA THR A 3 6.91 -13.09 -23.89
C THR A 3 5.62 -13.69 -24.48
N ASP A 4 4.59 -13.82 -23.64
CA ASP A 4 3.24 -14.25 -23.96
C ASP A 4 2.37 -13.17 -24.62
N LEU A 5 2.80 -11.89 -24.56
CA LEU A 5 2.12 -10.79 -25.26
C LEU A 5 2.62 -10.60 -26.69
N SER A 6 1.71 -10.28 -27.60
CA SER A 6 2.03 -9.98 -29.00
C SER A 6 2.97 -8.77 -29.11
N LYS A 7 3.78 -8.74 -30.18
CA LYS A 7 4.70 -7.61 -30.42
C LYS A 7 3.96 -6.27 -30.58
N SER A 8 2.81 -6.28 -31.25
CA SER A 8 1.99 -5.09 -31.45
C SER A 8 1.40 -4.55 -30.14
N LEU A 9 0.93 -5.45 -29.26
CA LEU A 9 0.42 -5.04 -27.95
C LEU A 9 1.52 -4.45 -27.06
N ARG A 10 2.70 -5.09 -27.02
CA ARG A 10 3.85 -4.56 -26.27
C ARG A 10 4.29 -3.18 -26.75
N ALA A 11 4.30 -2.94 -28.06
CA ALA A 11 4.60 -1.64 -28.63
C ALA A 11 3.56 -0.58 -28.21
N SER A 12 2.27 -0.91 -28.31
CA SER A 12 1.18 -0.01 -27.89
C SER A 12 1.24 0.33 -26.39
N LEU A 13 1.47 -0.68 -25.54
CA LEU A 13 1.64 -0.46 -24.09
C LEU A 13 2.83 0.45 -23.78
N HIS A 14 3.94 0.29 -24.50
CA HIS A 14 5.11 1.14 -24.31
C HIS A 14 4.83 2.61 -24.67
N GLU A 15 4.01 2.86 -25.69
CA GLU A 15 3.66 4.21 -26.14
C GLU A 15 2.63 4.89 -25.22
N HIS A 16 1.67 4.14 -24.67
CA HIS A 16 0.51 4.71 -23.99
C HIS A 16 0.50 4.50 -22.47
N ALA A 17 1.34 3.63 -21.92
CA ALA A 17 1.34 3.30 -20.51
C ALA A 17 2.77 3.25 -19.95
N SER A 18 2.87 3.46 -18.63
CA SER A 18 4.13 3.28 -17.92
C SER A 18 3.85 2.77 -16.51
N LEU A 19 4.84 2.06 -15.95
CA LEU A 19 4.83 1.62 -14.56
C LEU A 19 5.91 2.41 -13.81
N GLN A 20 5.51 3.53 -13.22
CA GLN A 20 6.39 4.36 -12.40
C GLN A 20 6.26 3.92 -10.95
N LEU A 21 7.33 3.37 -10.38
CA LEU A 21 7.35 2.92 -8.99
C LEU A 21 8.07 3.93 -8.11
N PRO A 22 7.61 4.16 -6.86
CA PRO A 22 8.34 4.94 -5.89
C PRO A 22 9.77 4.44 -5.70
N LYS A 23 10.71 5.37 -5.56
CA LYS A 23 12.13 5.04 -5.40
C LYS A 23 12.40 4.63 -3.95
N LEU A 24 13.00 3.46 -3.74
CA LEU A 24 13.52 3.09 -2.42
C LEU A 24 14.70 3.98 -2.05
N VAL A 25 14.52 4.84 -1.04
CA VAL A 25 15.57 5.75 -0.54
C VAL A 25 16.34 5.12 0.60
N ARG A 26 15.65 4.44 1.51
CA ARG A 26 16.26 3.85 2.70
C ARG A 26 15.50 2.61 3.12
N GLU A 27 16.25 1.59 3.51
CA GLU A 27 15.75 0.42 4.22
C GLU A 27 16.39 0.36 5.60
N GLN A 28 15.59 0.02 6.61
CA GLN A 28 16.05 -0.32 7.95
C GLN A 28 15.55 -1.72 8.29
N ARG A 29 16.45 -2.57 8.78
CA ARG A 29 16.14 -3.93 9.23
C ARG A 29 16.39 -4.04 10.72
N ALA A 30 15.37 -4.43 11.46
CA ALA A 30 15.47 -4.73 12.87
C ALA A 30 15.90 -6.20 13.09
N SER A 31 16.38 -6.51 14.29
CA SER A 31 16.87 -7.85 14.65
C SER A 31 15.76 -8.91 14.72
N ASP A 32 14.52 -8.49 14.90
CA ASP A 32 13.32 -9.33 14.90
C ASP A 32 12.75 -9.56 13.48
N GLY A 33 13.43 -9.06 12.45
CA GLY A 33 13.03 -9.21 11.06
C GLY A 33 12.09 -8.11 10.55
N VAL A 34 11.63 -7.18 11.39
CA VAL A 34 10.86 -6.03 10.94
C VAL A 34 11.69 -5.20 9.95
N ARG A 35 11.07 -4.82 8.83
CA ARG A 35 11.69 -3.96 7.82
C ARG A 35 10.89 -2.69 7.64
N LYS A 36 11.59 -1.57 7.60
CA LYS A 36 11.01 -0.27 7.34
C LYS A 36 11.64 0.33 6.10
N TRP A 37 10.81 0.61 5.10
CA TRP A 37 11.22 1.26 3.86
C TRP A 37 10.74 2.71 3.85
N LEU A 38 11.61 3.59 3.37
CA LEU A 38 11.30 4.96 3.01
C LEU A 38 11.30 5.06 1.49
N PHE A 39 10.15 5.37 0.92
CA PHE A 39 9.97 5.54 -0.51
C PHE A 39 9.85 7.03 -0.85
N GLN A 40 10.59 7.47 -1.87
CA GLN A 40 10.42 8.79 -2.46
C GLN A 40 9.47 8.70 -3.66
N LEU A 41 8.47 9.57 -3.65
CA LEU A 41 7.47 9.74 -4.69
C LEU A 41 8.00 10.69 -5.77
N ALA A 42 7.33 10.71 -6.93
CA ALA A 42 7.76 11.48 -8.10
C ALA A 42 7.83 13.00 -7.84
N ASP A 43 7.02 13.50 -6.91
CA ASP A 43 6.98 14.90 -6.49
C ASP A 43 8.01 15.24 -5.39
N GLY A 44 8.89 14.31 -5.04
CA GLY A 44 9.95 14.49 -4.05
C GLY A 44 9.52 14.27 -2.60
N ASN A 45 8.22 14.13 -2.34
CA ASN A 45 7.70 13.71 -1.05
C ASN A 45 8.15 12.28 -0.71
N ALA A 46 8.06 11.91 0.57
CA ALA A 46 8.39 10.57 1.02
C ALA A 46 7.32 9.95 1.91
N ILE A 47 7.17 8.63 1.79
CA ILE A 47 6.27 7.82 2.59
C ILE A 47 6.98 6.61 3.17
N GLU A 48 6.41 6.06 4.23
CA GLU A 48 6.94 4.87 4.90
C GLU A 48 6.05 3.66 4.65
N THR A 49 6.69 2.50 4.53
CA THR A 49 6.02 1.19 4.48
C THR A 49 6.77 0.26 5.43
N VAL A 50 6.04 -0.51 6.23
CA VAL A 50 6.64 -1.39 7.24
C VAL A 50 6.19 -2.82 7.03
N PHE A 51 7.15 -3.74 6.94
CA PHE A 51 6.92 -5.17 6.97
C PHE A 51 7.17 -5.73 8.36
N ILE A 52 6.24 -6.55 8.84
CA ILE A 52 6.26 -7.16 10.15
C ILE A 52 6.07 -8.68 9.96
N PRO A 53 7.13 -9.49 10.14
CA PRO A 53 7.01 -10.93 10.17
C PRO A 53 6.53 -11.40 11.55
N ASP A 54 5.58 -12.33 11.58
CA ASP A 54 5.10 -12.98 12.80
C ASP A 54 4.66 -14.42 12.49
N GLY A 55 5.59 -15.37 12.64
CA GLY A 55 5.41 -16.77 12.28
C GLY A 55 4.85 -16.93 10.85
N GLU A 56 3.64 -17.48 10.77
CA GLU A 56 2.71 -17.57 9.62
C GLU A 56 2.47 -16.29 8.79
N ARG A 57 2.48 -15.16 9.49
CA ARG A 57 1.95 -13.89 9.01
C ARG A 57 3.07 -12.98 8.56
N ARG A 58 2.83 -12.34 7.43
CA ARG A 58 3.71 -11.36 6.77
C ARG A 58 2.89 -10.13 6.53
N THR A 59 2.88 -9.25 7.53
CA THR A 59 1.99 -8.08 7.54
C THR A 59 2.72 -6.88 6.96
N LEU A 60 2.10 -6.23 5.99
CA LEU A 60 2.58 -4.99 5.40
C LEU A 60 1.69 -3.83 5.83
N CYS A 61 2.30 -2.85 6.47
CA CYS A 61 1.69 -1.59 6.84
C CYS A 61 1.90 -0.57 5.71
N VAL A 62 0.80 -0.15 5.09
CA VAL A 62 0.77 0.66 3.86
C VAL A 62 0.27 2.07 4.16
N SER A 63 0.96 3.07 3.63
CA SER A 63 0.58 4.48 3.70
C SER A 63 -0.51 4.82 2.69
N SER A 64 -1.41 5.74 3.06
CA SER A 64 -2.52 6.23 2.23
C SER A 64 -2.41 7.71 1.86
N GLN A 65 -1.58 8.49 2.57
CA GLN A 65 -1.36 9.92 2.33
C GLN A 65 0.12 10.28 2.57
N VAL A 66 0.54 11.42 2.04
CA VAL A 66 1.76 12.09 2.48
C VAL A 66 1.39 13.01 3.65
N GLY A 67 1.83 12.63 4.84
CA GLY A 67 1.38 13.27 6.08
C GLY A 67 -0.02 12.81 6.48
N CYS A 68 -0.69 13.55 7.36
CA CYS A 68 -2.06 13.27 7.77
C CYS A 68 -2.76 14.56 8.18
N THR A 69 -4.03 14.71 7.79
CA THR A 69 -4.88 15.85 8.19
C THR A 69 -5.25 15.79 9.68
N LEU A 70 -5.24 14.59 10.25
CA LEU A 70 -5.59 14.39 11.64
C LEU A 70 -4.40 14.78 12.53
N THR A 71 -4.65 15.73 13.43
CA THR A 71 -3.65 16.23 14.38
C THR A 71 -3.62 15.41 15.67
N CYS A 72 -3.59 14.07 15.55
CA CYS A 72 -3.51 13.17 16.70
C CYS A 72 -2.21 13.46 17.48
N SER A 73 -2.32 13.87 18.74
CA SER A 73 -1.19 14.40 19.54
C SER A 73 -0.05 13.40 19.75
N PHE A 74 -0.37 12.11 19.73
CA PHE A 74 0.56 10.98 19.85
C PHE A 74 1.17 10.53 18.51
N CYS A 75 0.63 10.96 17.36
CA CYS A 75 1.04 10.50 16.05
C CYS A 75 2.14 11.40 15.47
N ALA A 76 3.30 10.82 15.13
CA ALA A 76 4.39 11.56 14.50
C ALA A 76 3.95 12.16 13.15
N THR A 77 3.19 11.41 12.34
CA THR A 77 2.65 11.87 11.05
C THR A 77 1.64 13.01 11.22
N GLY A 78 0.79 12.96 12.25
CA GLY A 78 -0.15 14.04 12.54
C GLY A 78 0.53 15.38 12.89
N ARG A 79 1.76 15.34 13.42
CA ARG A 79 2.57 16.55 13.67
C ARG A 79 3.24 17.10 12.42
N GLN A 80 3.48 16.28 11.40
CA GLN A 80 4.06 16.71 10.12
C GLN A 80 3.07 17.54 9.29
N GLY A 81 1.77 17.44 9.61
CA GLY A 81 0.70 18.04 8.82
C GLY A 81 0.37 17.21 7.58
N PHE A 82 -0.62 17.68 6.83
CA PHE A 82 -1.05 17.06 5.58
C PHE A 82 -0.38 17.73 4.39
N ASN A 83 0.06 16.93 3.41
CA ASN A 83 0.52 17.43 2.13
C ASN A 83 -0.49 17.08 1.03
N ARG A 84 -0.68 15.78 0.75
CA ARG A 84 -1.62 15.29 -0.26
C ARG A 84 -2.03 13.85 -0.05
N ASN A 85 -3.08 13.46 -0.75
CA ASN A 85 -3.48 12.07 -0.93
C ASN A 85 -2.50 11.33 -1.87
N LEU A 86 -2.30 10.04 -1.62
CA LEU A 86 -1.63 9.15 -2.56
C LEU A 86 -2.60 8.70 -3.66
N SER A 87 -2.12 8.52 -4.88
CA SER A 87 -2.88 7.87 -5.93
C SER A 87 -2.98 6.36 -5.69
N ALA A 88 -3.92 5.69 -6.37
CA ALA A 88 -4.09 4.25 -6.23
C ALA A 88 -2.81 3.47 -6.60
N ASP A 89 -2.08 3.92 -7.63
CA ASP A 89 -0.80 3.34 -8.05
C ASP A 89 0.29 3.53 -6.99
N GLU A 90 0.39 4.68 -6.34
CA GLU A 90 1.34 4.91 -5.24
C GLU A 90 1.04 4.03 -4.00
N ILE A 91 -0.24 3.76 -3.72
CA ILE A 91 -0.63 2.87 -2.62
C ILE A 91 -0.27 1.43 -2.94
N ILE A 92 -0.69 0.92 -4.10
CA ILE A 92 -0.46 -0.49 -4.46
C ILE A 92 1.00 -0.78 -4.77
N ALA A 93 1.77 0.21 -5.25
CA ALA A 93 3.20 0.07 -5.49
C ALA A 93 3.97 -0.29 -4.21
N GLN A 94 3.53 0.14 -3.03
CA GLN A 94 4.14 -0.27 -1.76
C GLN A 94 4.04 -1.79 -1.57
N VAL A 95 2.90 -2.40 -1.90
CA VAL A 95 2.70 -3.86 -1.82
C VAL A 95 3.55 -4.58 -2.87
N LEU A 96 3.58 -4.06 -4.10
CA LEU A 96 4.37 -4.63 -5.20
C LEU A 96 5.87 -4.64 -4.87
N ILE A 97 6.42 -3.48 -4.50
CA ILE A 97 7.84 -3.35 -4.18
C ILE A 97 8.19 -4.23 -2.98
N ALA A 98 7.39 -4.20 -1.91
CA ALA A 98 7.64 -5.06 -0.76
C ALA A 98 7.62 -6.55 -1.15
N SER A 99 6.69 -6.97 -2.00
CA SER A 99 6.62 -8.36 -2.46
C SER A 99 7.86 -8.77 -3.26
N ILE A 100 8.37 -7.89 -4.12
CA ILE A 100 9.62 -8.13 -4.86
C ILE A 100 10.82 -8.20 -3.91
N GLN A 101 10.93 -7.26 -2.96
CA GLN A 101 12.04 -7.21 -2.00
C GLN A 101 12.09 -8.42 -1.06
N LEU A 102 10.95 -9.09 -0.87
CA LEU A 102 10.80 -10.23 0.02
C LEU A 102 10.75 -11.58 -0.72
N ALA A 103 10.76 -11.57 -2.06
CA ALA A 103 10.53 -12.77 -2.87
C ALA A 103 11.57 -13.87 -2.63
N ASP A 104 12.85 -13.51 -2.44
CA ASP A 104 13.92 -14.49 -2.19
C ASP A 104 13.76 -15.19 -0.84
N GLU A 105 13.20 -14.49 0.15
CA GLU A 105 13.03 -15.01 1.52
C GLU A 105 11.69 -15.72 1.70
N TYR A 106 10.68 -15.32 0.95
CA TYR A 106 9.30 -15.79 1.08
C TYR A 106 8.68 -16.04 -0.31
N PRO A 107 9.16 -17.06 -1.05
CA PRO A 107 8.89 -17.21 -2.49
C PRO A 107 7.42 -17.48 -2.85
N GLU A 108 6.65 -18.11 -1.97
CA GLU A 108 5.24 -18.40 -2.26
C GLU A 108 4.31 -17.23 -1.95
N ARG A 109 4.54 -16.55 -0.81
CA ARG A 109 3.65 -15.48 -0.34
C ARG A 109 4.42 -14.45 0.50
N PRO A 110 5.13 -13.52 -0.16
CA PRO A 110 5.97 -12.55 0.54
C PRO A 110 5.17 -11.60 1.44
N VAL A 111 3.96 -11.22 1.00
CA VAL A 111 3.00 -10.45 1.79
C VAL A 111 1.74 -11.29 1.92
N SER A 112 1.36 -11.62 3.16
CA SER A 112 0.15 -12.39 3.44
C SER A 112 -0.98 -11.54 3.99
N ASN A 113 -0.65 -10.38 4.56
CA ASN A 113 -1.58 -9.49 5.24
C ASN A 113 -1.22 -8.03 4.92
N VAL A 114 -2.23 -7.19 4.70
CA VAL A 114 -2.04 -5.74 4.49
C VAL A 114 -2.90 -5.00 5.49
N VAL A 115 -2.32 -3.98 6.11
CA VAL A 115 -3.02 -3.06 7.01
C VAL A 115 -2.83 -1.62 6.52
N MET A 116 -3.92 -0.87 6.41
CA MET A 116 -3.90 0.56 6.08
C MET A 116 -3.65 1.38 7.36
N MET A 117 -2.47 1.19 7.97
CA MET A 117 -2.05 1.81 9.23
C MET A 117 -0.74 2.58 9.07
N GLY A 118 -0.33 2.87 7.83
CA GLY A 118 0.84 3.69 7.55
C GLY A 118 0.56 5.18 7.77
N MET A 119 1.15 6.02 6.93
CA MET A 119 0.90 7.46 6.96
C MET A 119 -0.48 7.78 6.37
N GLY A 120 -1.25 8.63 7.06
CA GLY A 120 -2.53 9.17 6.58
C GLY A 120 -3.77 8.51 7.18
N GLU A 121 -4.92 9.17 6.98
CA GLU A 121 -6.25 8.63 7.27
C GLU A 121 -6.86 8.04 5.98
N PRO A 122 -6.98 6.70 5.87
CA PRO A 122 -7.42 6.07 4.62
C PRO A 122 -8.81 6.51 4.15
N LEU A 123 -9.74 6.79 5.06
CA LEU A 123 -11.09 7.24 4.68
C LEU A 123 -11.12 8.65 4.09
N TYR A 124 -10.09 9.47 4.32
CA TYR A 124 -9.94 10.79 3.67
C TYR A 124 -9.31 10.69 2.28
N ASN A 125 -8.86 9.49 1.89
CA ASN A 125 -8.37 9.16 0.55
C ASN A 125 -9.14 7.98 -0.06
N PHE A 126 -10.45 7.95 0.14
CA PHE A 126 -11.27 6.76 -0.07
C PHE A 126 -11.18 6.16 -1.48
N ASP A 127 -11.32 6.96 -2.53
CA ASP A 127 -11.42 6.41 -3.90
C ASP A 127 -10.11 5.74 -4.35
N ASN A 128 -8.95 6.33 -4.00
CA ASN A 128 -7.64 5.75 -4.28
C ASN A 128 -7.39 4.50 -3.41
N VAL A 129 -7.74 4.57 -2.13
CA VAL A 129 -7.58 3.45 -1.18
C VAL A 129 -8.44 2.26 -1.60
N VAL A 130 -9.70 2.48 -1.95
CA VAL A 130 -10.60 1.41 -2.43
C VAL A 130 -10.08 0.80 -3.73
N SER A 131 -9.63 1.63 -4.68
CA SER A 131 -9.04 1.14 -5.93
C SER A 131 -7.80 0.25 -5.68
N ALA A 132 -6.91 0.68 -4.78
CA ALA A 132 -5.74 -0.11 -4.41
C ALA A 132 -6.12 -1.40 -3.66
N MET A 133 -7.06 -1.36 -2.71
CA MET A 133 -7.53 -2.55 -2.00
C MET A 133 -8.21 -3.56 -2.93
N ARG A 134 -8.90 -3.11 -3.99
CA ARG A 134 -9.42 -4.03 -5.02
C ARG A 134 -8.29 -4.82 -5.68
N LEU A 135 -7.17 -4.17 -6.03
CA LEU A 135 -5.98 -4.86 -6.56
C LEU A 135 -5.33 -5.79 -5.53
N MET A 136 -5.34 -5.43 -4.24
CA MET A 136 -4.86 -6.33 -3.19
C MET A 136 -5.67 -7.64 -3.13
N LEU A 137 -6.97 -7.58 -3.44
CA LEU A 137 -7.89 -8.72 -3.36
C LEU A 137 -7.99 -9.51 -4.67
N ASP A 138 -7.70 -8.89 -5.82
CA ASP A 138 -7.87 -9.49 -7.14
C ASP A 138 -6.93 -10.70 -7.35
N ASP A 139 -7.48 -11.81 -7.84
CA ASP A 139 -6.74 -13.07 -8.06
C ASP A 139 -5.69 -12.94 -9.18
N ASN A 140 -5.84 -11.99 -10.11
CA ASN A 140 -4.83 -11.68 -11.14
C ASN A 140 -3.72 -10.74 -10.62
N ALA A 141 -3.84 -10.26 -9.39
CA ALA A 141 -2.85 -9.41 -8.73
C ALA A 141 -2.29 -10.11 -7.48
N PHE A 142 -2.72 -9.72 -6.28
CA PHE A 142 -2.16 -10.27 -5.02
C PHE A 142 -3.02 -11.38 -4.38
N GLY A 143 -4.27 -11.52 -4.81
CA GLY A 143 -5.20 -12.58 -4.38
C GLY A 143 -5.35 -12.69 -2.86
N LEU A 144 -5.26 -11.57 -2.13
CA LEU A 144 -5.39 -11.58 -0.68
C LEU A 144 -6.85 -11.80 -0.28
N SER A 145 -7.07 -12.58 0.76
CA SER A 145 -8.41 -12.69 1.34
C SER A 145 -8.84 -11.35 1.92
N ARG A 146 -10.12 -10.99 1.78
CA ARG A 146 -10.72 -9.82 2.44
C ARG A 146 -10.52 -9.78 3.96
N ARG A 147 -10.30 -10.93 4.60
CA ARG A 147 -10.00 -11.05 6.04
C ARG A 147 -8.54 -10.73 6.38
N ARG A 148 -7.69 -10.55 5.37
CA ARG A 148 -6.25 -10.27 5.49
C ARG A 148 -5.89 -8.88 4.97
N VAL A 149 -6.86 -8.12 4.46
CA VAL A 149 -6.73 -6.69 4.15
C VAL A 149 -7.57 -5.94 5.18
N THR A 150 -6.92 -5.13 6.01
CA THR A 150 -7.57 -4.37 7.08
C THR A 150 -7.43 -2.88 6.83
N LEU A 151 -8.55 -2.16 6.77
CA LEU A 151 -8.55 -0.71 6.79
C LEU A 151 -8.68 -0.25 8.24
N SER A 152 -7.78 0.64 8.68
CA SER A 152 -7.94 1.32 9.97
C SER A 152 -8.33 2.77 9.80
N THR A 153 -9.14 3.30 10.73
CA THR A 153 -9.63 4.68 10.66
C THR A 153 -9.78 5.31 12.04
N ALA A 154 -9.57 6.62 12.11
CA ALA A 154 -9.85 7.42 13.30
C ALA A 154 -11.35 7.74 13.50
N GLY A 155 -12.24 7.31 12.59
CA GLY A 155 -13.69 7.37 12.79
C GLY A 155 -14.44 8.37 11.91
N TYR A 156 -14.24 8.35 10.59
CA TYR A 156 -15.05 9.14 9.67
C TYR A 156 -16.35 8.41 9.29
N VAL A 157 -17.38 8.53 10.14
CA VAL A 157 -18.61 7.71 10.09
C VAL A 157 -19.26 7.61 8.69
N PRO A 158 -19.52 8.71 7.95
CA PRO A 158 -20.12 8.60 6.61
C PRO A 158 -19.31 7.75 5.62
N MET A 159 -17.98 7.74 5.77
CA MET A 159 -17.10 6.97 4.91
C MET A 159 -16.91 5.53 5.38
N ILE A 160 -17.16 5.24 6.67
CA ILE A 160 -17.28 3.88 7.17
C ILE A 160 -18.53 3.22 6.56
N ASP A 161 -19.65 3.93 6.56
CA ASP A 161 -20.90 3.46 5.96
C ASP A 161 -20.68 3.20 4.45
N ARG A 162 -20.10 4.18 3.75
CA ARG A 162 -19.76 4.03 2.32
C ARG A 162 -18.80 2.86 2.06
N LEU A 163 -17.81 2.62 2.93
CA LEU A 163 -16.89 1.49 2.79
C LEU A 163 -17.64 0.16 2.86
N SER A 164 -18.56 0.03 3.81
CA SER A 164 -19.33 -1.20 4.04
C SER A 164 -20.17 -1.61 2.81
N GLU A 165 -20.68 -0.62 2.07
CA GLU A 165 -21.43 -0.82 0.83
C GLU A 165 -20.53 -1.07 -0.38
N THR A 166 -19.31 -0.50 -0.39
CA THR A 166 -18.44 -0.46 -1.57
C THR A 166 -17.46 -1.64 -1.65
N LEU A 167 -16.80 -1.98 -0.54
CA LEU A 167 -15.78 -3.03 -0.51
C LEU A 167 -15.68 -3.64 0.90
N PRO A 168 -16.30 -4.81 1.14
CA PRO A 168 -16.27 -5.43 2.46
C PRO A 168 -14.88 -6.01 2.76
N VAL A 169 -14.12 -5.28 3.59
CA VAL A 169 -12.81 -5.65 4.15
C VAL A 169 -12.85 -5.68 5.67
N ALA A 170 -11.80 -6.18 6.32
CA ALA A 170 -11.68 -6.02 7.77
C ALA A 170 -11.55 -4.53 8.13
N LEU A 171 -12.26 -4.09 9.16
CA LEU A 171 -12.23 -2.72 9.67
C LEU A 171 -11.69 -2.73 11.10
N ALA A 172 -10.78 -1.81 11.42
CA ALA A 172 -10.15 -1.68 12.74
C ALA A 172 -10.14 -0.23 13.26
#